data_AF-A0A1C6QFW4-F1
#
_entry.id   AF-A0A1C6QFW4-F1
#
_cell.length_a   1.000
_cell.length_b   1.000
_cell.length_c   1.000
_cell.angle_alpha   90.00
_cell.angle_beta   90.00
_cell.angle_gamma   90.00
#
_symmetry.space_group_name_H-M   'P 1'
#
loop_
_entity.id
_entity.type
_entity.pdbx_description
1 polymer ?
#
loop_
_entity_poly.entity_id
_entity_poly.type
_entity_poly.pdbx_seq_one_letter_code
_entity_poly.pdbx_strand_id
1 'polypeptide(L)'
;MLIEQYIVTVRRQFTGESLTGARRRLRELRDWSEPVPVATHSDQERLESHLLQALGAGRGRHPLGISEIVPFADRLVLRLESVELLTAMLPLLPYRDGRRSRHGVVDLRATAKRGGVELILGRSGSGRVLLVGPRSGCDLASVLVAHMAAVEARRHLPLWTEGTPHDPLPRPMRSSRPAQATSRTARGRREDVHAASPRLASAVLRRLHLWERLADDSTVTVTSEPQSEGCGLAWTVERLLPQGNDLHDENIAVVLADPVAGPGLTADLNGHRCDQKQCVQTFASGQLTVRTVRGELAPAARQRTRARVTSPLLRERHPADRTVTEGPGGHVLQLISPMGDDRELMDAAEQLAAAWAQQGLLTLVLRVDSWDRQNRKTSWRRSRLTGGSVAMFKGKADFVHGNLEADITKARADFDHIIVVKRQWVDVPSLGITPLADDHLVVANGRFPRTTRSTTAHAGKLQRHTTDLSPAESAVAWLHTRLARIPFADVPMTGLLLQCALEEHSTDSFDGMVDAELTRHGMPVLGRLPQPNRRSPLRTVLDHLPDDQRAFVMKQSAQIRRGLGPARADGTVLTAALRQLMEL
;
A
#
# COMPACT_ATOMS: atom_id res chain seq x y z
N MET A 1 15.13 8.66 -15.20
CA MET A 1 14.85 9.58 -14.08
C MET A 1 15.26 8.87 -12.80
N LEU A 2 15.92 9.53 -11.85
CA LEU A 2 16.22 8.89 -10.56
C LEU A 2 14.91 8.68 -9.78
N ILE A 3 14.70 7.49 -9.24
CA ILE A 3 13.47 7.11 -8.50
C ILE A 3 13.11 8.14 -7.40
N GLU A 4 14.08 8.74 -6.73
CA GLU A 4 13.87 9.79 -5.72
C GLU A 4 13.15 11.02 -6.29
N GLN A 5 13.56 11.48 -7.47
CA GLN A 5 12.94 12.61 -8.15
C GLN A 5 11.51 12.28 -8.56
N TYR A 6 11.26 11.01 -8.87
CA TYR A 6 9.94 10.52 -9.21
C TYR A 6 9.01 10.52 -7.98
N ILE A 7 9.43 9.93 -6.87
CA ILE A 7 8.64 9.93 -5.62
C ILE A 7 8.33 11.37 -5.17
N VAL A 8 9.32 12.27 -5.24
CA VAL A 8 9.12 13.68 -4.92
C VAL A 8 8.09 14.32 -5.85
N THR A 9 8.16 14.04 -7.15
CA THR A 9 7.19 14.57 -8.13
C THR A 9 5.79 14.08 -7.84
N VAL A 10 5.61 12.79 -7.59
CA VAL A 10 4.33 12.17 -7.23
C VAL A 10 3.77 12.84 -5.97
N ARG A 11 4.56 12.92 -4.89
CA ARG A 11 4.10 13.57 -3.65
C ARG A 11 3.59 14.97 -3.91
N ARG A 12 4.39 15.82 -4.56
CA ARG A 12 4.00 17.21 -4.86
C ARG A 12 2.72 17.31 -5.68
N GLN A 13 2.49 16.39 -6.61
CA GLN A 13 1.29 16.37 -7.44
C GLN A 13 0.03 16.04 -6.62
N PHE A 14 0.12 15.09 -5.69
CA PHE A 14 -1.02 14.65 -4.91
C PHE A 14 -1.28 15.51 -3.66
N THR A 15 -0.23 16.12 -3.10
CA THR A 15 -0.30 16.82 -1.81
C THR A 15 -0.09 18.33 -1.89
N GLY A 16 0.31 18.88 -3.03
CA GLY A 16 0.59 20.32 -3.18
C GLY A 16 1.86 20.79 -2.47
N GLU A 17 2.63 19.87 -1.87
CA GLU A 17 3.88 20.19 -1.17
C GLU A 17 4.88 20.96 -2.05
N SER A 18 5.62 21.87 -1.43
CA SER A 18 6.78 22.50 -2.09
C SER A 18 7.87 21.46 -2.43
N LEU A 19 8.72 21.74 -3.43
CA LEU A 19 9.83 20.84 -3.79
C LEU A 19 10.75 20.56 -2.60
N THR A 20 11.11 21.61 -1.85
CA THR A 20 11.93 21.49 -0.64
C THR A 20 11.23 20.69 0.45
N GLY A 21 9.92 20.90 0.64
CA GLY A 21 9.09 20.16 1.58
C GLY A 21 9.06 18.67 1.26
N ALA A 22 8.69 18.32 0.03
CA ALA A 22 8.60 16.94 -0.44
C ALA A 22 9.96 16.20 -0.38
N ARG A 23 11.08 16.88 -0.72
CA ARG A 23 12.43 16.31 -0.58
C ARG A 23 12.80 16.02 0.86
N ARG A 24 12.44 16.90 1.79
CA ARG A 24 12.66 16.67 3.22
C ARG A 24 11.83 15.47 3.70
N ARG A 25 10.56 15.39 3.31
CA ARG A 25 9.67 14.29 3.70
C ARG A 25 10.06 12.95 3.09
N LEU A 26 10.63 12.94 1.89
CA LEU A 26 11.17 11.72 1.28
C LEU A 26 12.17 11.01 2.22
N ARG A 27 12.99 11.77 2.96
CA ARG A 27 13.97 11.23 3.92
C ARG A 27 13.35 10.71 5.21
N GLU A 28 12.14 11.17 5.53
CA GLU A 28 11.39 10.76 6.72
C GLU A 28 10.53 9.52 6.45
N LEU A 29 10.35 9.14 5.18
CA LEU A 29 9.64 7.92 4.82
C LEU A 29 10.43 6.69 5.26
N ARG A 30 9.68 5.74 5.81
CA ARG A 30 10.19 4.44 6.25
C ARG A 30 10.78 3.65 5.06
N ASP A 31 10.00 3.60 3.98
CA ASP A 31 10.28 3.09 2.64
C ASP A 31 9.39 3.86 1.64
N TRP A 32 9.56 3.65 0.35
CA TRP A 32 8.82 4.35 -0.70
C TRP A 32 7.63 3.53 -1.24
N SER A 33 7.17 2.54 -0.47
CA SER A 33 5.97 1.77 -0.81
C SER A 33 4.70 2.60 -0.77
N GLU A 34 4.69 3.65 0.06
CA GLU A 34 3.54 4.48 0.31
C GLU A 34 3.99 5.95 0.29
N PRO A 35 4.20 6.53 -0.92
CA PRO A 35 4.68 7.89 -1.06
C PRO A 35 3.74 8.91 -0.41
N VAL A 36 2.45 8.61 -0.30
CA VAL A 36 1.46 9.41 0.45
C VAL A 36 0.87 8.52 1.56
N PRO A 37 1.35 8.65 2.82
CA PRO A 37 0.96 7.74 3.91
C PRO A 37 -0.55 7.67 4.11
N VAL A 38 -1.07 6.47 4.41
CA VAL A 38 -2.45 6.31 4.91
C VAL A 38 -2.53 6.61 6.41
N ALA A 39 -3.75 6.90 6.89
CA ALA A 39 -4.00 7.05 8.31
C ALA A 39 -3.81 5.71 9.02
N THR A 40 -3.09 5.71 10.15
CA THR A 40 -2.84 4.49 10.94
C THR A 40 -4.00 4.11 11.84
N HIS A 41 -4.82 5.08 12.25
CA HIS A 41 -5.88 4.90 13.25
C HIS A 41 -7.25 5.28 12.68
N SER A 42 -8.29 4.56 13.10
CA SER A 42 -9.67 4.82 12.69
C SER A 42 -10.18 6.21 13.11
N ASP A 43 -9.75 6.72 14.27
CA ASP A 43 -10.08 8.09 14.70
C ASP A 43 -9.42 9.15 13.81
N GLN A 44 -8.24 8.89 13.25
CA GLN A 44 -7.62 9.77 12.25
C GLN A 44 -8.44 9.77 10.96
N GLU A 45 -8.82 8.58 10.47
CA GLU A 45 -9.65 8.46 9.27
C GLU A 45 -11.00 9.18 9.46
N ARG A 46 -11.62 9.02 10.64
CA ARG A 46 -12.92 9.62 10.98
C ARG A 46 -12.84 11.15 11.08
N LEU A 47 -11.77 11.68 11.70
CA LEU A 47 -11.52 13.12 11.75
C LEU A 47 -11.36 13.68 10.32
N GLU A 48 -10.56 13.03 9.49
CA GLU A 48 -10.36 13.42 8.09
C GLU A 48 -11.66 13.35 7.27
N SER A 49 -12.54 12.37 7.56
CA SER A 49 -13.86 12.26 6.94
C SER A 49 -14.77 13.44 7.29
N HIS A 50 -14.84 13.85 8.56
CA HIS A 50 -15.59 15.06 8.94
C HIS A 50 -15.02 16.33 8.29
N LEU A 51 -13.69 16.43 8.20
CA LEU A 51 -13.04 17.57 7.57
C LEU A 51 -13.31 17.65 6.07
N LEU A 52 -13.26 16.52 5.36
CA LEU A 52 -13.60 16.49 3.93
C LEU A 52 -15.04 16.98 3.70
N GLN A 53 -15.99 16.59 4.55
CA GLN A 53 -17.38 17.06 4.45
C GLN A 53 -17.49 18.55 4.72
N ALA A 54 -16.89 19.04 5.80
CA ALA A 54 -16.96 20.46 6.17
C ALA A 54 -16.30 21.36 5.11
N LEU A 55 -15.21 20.88 4.51
CA LEU A 55 -14.49 21.55 3.43
C LEU A 55 -15.18 21.44 2.07
N GLY A 56 -16.09 20.49 1.88
CA GLY A 56 -16.69 20.16 0.59
C GLY A 56 -17.44 21.31 -0.10
N ALA A 57 -17.91 22.29 0.69
CA ALA A 57 -18.53 23.53 0.21
C ALA A 57 -17.54 24.71 0.06
N GLY A 58 -16.30 24.54 0.50
CA GLY A 58 -15.25 25.55 0.46
C GLY A 58 -14.85 25.88 -0.98
N ARG A 59 -14.72 27.18 -1.27
CA ARG A 59 -14.23 27.68 -2.55
C ARG A 59 -12.84 28.28 -2.37
N GLY A 60 -11.98 28.13 -3.37
CA GLY A 60 -10.62 28.63 -3.36
C GLY A 60 -9.94 28.51 -4.72
N ARG A 61 -8.66 28.91 -4.80
CA ARG A 61 -7.82 28.73 -5.99
C ARG A 61 -7.41 27.27 -6.18
N HIS A 62 -7.26 26.56 -5.08
CA HIS A 62 -6.97 25.14 -4.96
C HIS A 62 -8.24 24.38 -4.54
N PRO A 63 -8.34 23.07 -4.79
CA PRO A 63 -9.52 22.27 -4.46
C PRO A 63 -9.87 22.41 -2.98
N LEU A 64 -11.14 22.69 -2.70
CA LEU A 64 -11.67 22.93 -1.35
C LEU A 64 -10.95 24.05 -0.56
N GLY A 65 -10.20 24.93 -1.24
CA GLY A 65 -9.42 26.00 -0.63
C GLY A 65 -8.21 25.52 0.18
N ILE A 66 -7.70 24.31 -0.07
CA ILE A 66 -6.51 23.77 0.57
C ILE A 66 -5.31 23.92 -0.37
N SER A 67 -4.31 24.68 0.06
CA SER A 67 -3.12 24.99 -0.76
C SER A 67 -1.97 24.00 -0.61
N GLU A 68 -1.93 23.25 0.49
CA GLU A 68 -0.90 22.26 0.78
C GLU A 68 -1.43 21.26 1.81
N ILE A 69 -1.13 19.98 1.59
CA ILE A 69 -1.41 18.88 2.49
C ILE A 69 -0.09 18.24 2.88
N VAL A 70 0.15 18.01 4.17
CA VAL A 70 1.31 17.24 4.63
C VAL A 70 0.81 16.02 5.41
N PRO A 71 0.71 14.85 4.75
CA PRO A 71 0.22 13.64 5.39
C PRO A 71 1.35 12.94 6.15
N PHE A 72 1.04 12.57 7.40
CA PHE A 72 1.80 11.64 8.21
C PHE A 72 0.91 10.44 8.55
N ALA A 73 1.50 9.37 9.06
CA ALA A 73 0.76 8.16 9.42
C ALA A 73 -0.25 8.44 10.58
N ASP A 74 0.14 9.29 11.53
CA ASP A 74 -0.54 9.59 12.79
C ASP A 74 -1.16 11.01 12.86
N ARG A 75 -0.93 11.84 11.84
CA ARG A 75 -1.47 13.20 11.77
C ARG A 75 -1.59 13.72 10.33
N LEU A 76 -2.37 14.77 10.14
CA LEU A 76 -2.48 15.50 8.88
C LEU A 76 -2.25 17.00 9.11
N VAL A 77 -1.51 17.66 8.22
CA VAL A 77 -1.41 19.13 8.23
C VAL A 77 -2.11 19.66 6.98
N LEU A 78 -3.03 20.61 7.17
CA LEU A 78 -3.76 21.26 6.09
C LEU A 78 -3.46 22.75 6.10
N ARG A 79 -3.02 23.29 4.95
CA ARG A 79 -2.82 24.73 4.78
C ARG A 79 -4.02 25.35 4.07
N LEU A 80 -4.78 26.12 4.82
CA LEU A 80 -5.94 26.84 4.30
C LEU A 80 -5.50 28.05 3.48
N GLU A 81 -6.22 28.34 2.40
CA GLU A 81 -6.04 29.58 1.64
C GLU A 81 -6.58 30.81 2.38
N SER A 82 -7.62 30.60 3.18
CA SER A 82 -8.36 31.69 3.81
C SER A 82 -8.90 31.27 5.17
N VAL A 83 -9.29 32.27 5.97
CA VAL A 83 -9.81 32.07 7.32
C VAL A 83 -11.25 31.55 7.30
N GLU A 84 -12.03 31.88 6.27
CA GLU A 84 -13.42 31.48 6.09
C GLU A 84 -13.57 29.95 6.05
N LEU A 85 -12.56 29.24 5.57
CA LEU A 85 -12.53 27.77 5.56
C LEU A 85 -12.47 27.19 6.98
N LEU A 86 -11.76 27.85 7.91
CA LEU A 86 -11.81 27.45 9.32
C LEU A 86 -13.22 27.67 9.87
N THR A 87 -13.86 28.79 9.51
CA THR A 87 -15.23 29.10 9.95
C THR A 87 -16.23 28.02 9.53
N ALA A 88 -16.06 27.42 8.35
CA ALA A 88 -16.90 26.30 7.89
C ALA A 88 -16.72 25.02 8.72
N MET A 89 -15.58 24.84 9.40
CA MET A 89 -15.30 23.68 10.27
C MET A 89 -15.72 23.90 11.72
N LEU A 90 -15.85 25.14 12.19
CA LEU A 90 -16.24 25.45 13.57
C LEU A 90 -17.54 24.75 14.03
N PRO A 91 -18.58 24.56 13.18
CA PRO A 91 -19.77 23.78 13.55
C PRO A 91 -19.49 22.31 13.94
N LEU A 92 -18.33 21.76 13.59
CA LEU A 92 -17.92 20.42 14.05
C LEU A 92 -17.61 20.41 15.55
N LEU A 93 -17.24 21.54 16.14
CA LEU A 93 -16.80 21.60 17.53
C LEU A 93 -17.98 21.34 18.49
N PRO A 94 -17.86 20.37 19.41
CA PRO A 94 -18.98 19.94 20.22
C PRO A 94 -19.41 20.96 21.27
N TYR A 95 -20.69 21.28 21.35
CA TYR A 95 -21.25 22.11 22.43
C TYR A 95 -22.54 21.50 23.00
N ARG A 96 -22.90 21.93 24.21
CA ARG A 96 -24.16 21.60 24.87
C ARG A 96 -25.06 22.83 24.94
N ASP A 97 -26.27 22.71 24.43
CA ASP A 97 -27.25 23.80 24.50
C ASP A 97 -27.94 23.89 25.88
N GLY A 98 -28.73 24.94 26.08
CA GLY A 98 -29.48 25.15 27.32
C GLY A 98 -30.52 24.05 27.63
N ARG A 99 -30.93 23.26 26.62
CA ARG A 99 -31.81 22.09 26.77
C ARG A 99 -31.02 20.79 27.04
N ARG A 100 -29.71 20.91 27.28
CA ARG A 100 -28.76 19.81 27.49
C ARG A 100 -28.59 18.88 26.28
N SER A 101 -29.01 19.30 25.08
CA SER A 101 -28.74 18.56 23.85
C SER A 101 -27.31 18.82 23.40
N ARG A 102 -26.65 17.78 22.87
CA ARG A 102 -25.29 17.86 22.34
C ARG A 102 -25.32 18.04 20.84
N HIS A 103 -24.47 18.92 20.35
CA HIS A 103 -24.25 19.24 18.95
C HIS A 103 -22.77 19.08 18.61
N GLY A 104 -22.42 19.00 17.33
CA GLY A 104 -21.05 18.77 16.86
C GLY A 104 -20.57 17.33 17.00
N VAL A 105 -19.28 17.11 16.73
CA VAL A 105 -18.61 15.80 16.76
C VAL A 105 -18.18 15.48 18.18
N VAL A 106 -18.71 14.40 18.74
CA VAL A 106 -18.37 13.95 20.11
C VAL A 106 -16.89 13.58 20.19
N ASP A 107 -16.24 13.94 21.30
CA ASP A 107 -14.81 13.73 21.57
C ASP A 107 -13.85 14.52 20.67
N LEU A 108 -14.34 15.44 19.85
CA LEU A 108 -13.51 16.40 19.11
C LEU A 108 -13.05 17.54 20.03
N ARG A 109 -11.76 17.81 20.02
CA ARG A 109 -11.12 18.93 20.71
C ARG A 109 -10.45 19.86 19.71
N ALA A 110 -10.33 21.13 20.09
CA ALA A 110 -9.58 22.12 19.33
C ALA A 110 -8.70 22.95 20.27
N THR A 111 -7.42 23.09 19.91
CA THR A 111 -6.47 23.90 20.66
C THR A 111 -5.69 24.81 19.71
N ALA A 112 -5.47 26.06 20.14
CA ALA A 112 -4.56 26.95 19.43
C ALA A 112 -3.12 26.49 19.65
N LYS A 113 -2.34 26.38 18.58
CA LYS A 113 -0.90 26.06 18.61
C LYS A 113 -0.12 27.15 17.89
N ARG A 114 1.19 27.17 18.11
CA ARG A 114 2.08 28.08 17.37
C ARG A 114 1.95 27.80 15.87
N GLY A 115 1.34 28.74 15.14
CA GLY A 115 1.15 28.65 13.69
C GLY A 115 -0.15 28.01 13.23
N GLY A 116 -1.12 27.71 14.11
CA GLY A 116 -2.38 27.12 13.65
C GLY A 116 -3.36 26.68 14.74
N VAL A 117 -4.38 25.93 14.33
CA VAL A 117 -5.35 25.27 15.21
C VAL A 117 -5.20 23.76 15.06
N GLU A 118 -4.96 23.07 16.17
CA GLU A 118 -4.88 21.61 16.22
C GLU A 118 -6.24 21.04 16.63
N LEU A 119 -6.78 20.18 15.78
CA LEU A 119 -7.97 19.37 16.03
C LEU A 119 -7.55 17.98 16.47
N ILE A 120 -8.16 17.48 17.55
CA ILE A 120 -7.85 16.17 18.13
C ILE A 120 -9.15 15.39 18.29
N LEU A 121 -9.24 14.20 17.72
CA LEU A 121 -10.38 13.30 17.86
C LEU A 121 -9.98 12.03 18.63
N GLY A 122 -10.91 11.57 19.48
CA GLY A 122 -10.78 10.33 20.23
C GLY A 122 -10.13 10.55 21.59
N ARG A 123 -10.43 9.65 22.53
CA ARG A 123 -9.97 9.74 23.94
C ARG A 123 -8.46 9.59 24.09
N SER A 124 -7.84 8.81 23.21
CA SER A 124 -6.38 8.65 23.14
C SER A 124 -5.71 9.77 22.32
N GLY A 125 -6.49 10.66 21.71
CA GLY A 125 -5.99 11.69 20.80
C GLY A 125 -5.24 11.08 19.61
N SER A 126 -5.71 9.96 19.09
CA SER A 126 -5.12 9.22 17.96
C SER A 126 -5.48 9.84 16.60
N GLY A 127 -6.56 10.64 16.52
CA GLY A 127 -6.85 11.50 15.39
C GLY A 127 -6.32 12.91 15.63
N ARG A 128 -5.43 13.42 14.78
CA ARG A 128 -4.79 14.73 14.87
C ARG A 128 -4.73 15.41 13.51
N VAL A 129 -5.24 16.64 13.44
CA VAL A 129 -5.09 17.52 12.28
C VAL A 129 -4.61 18.89 12.73
N LEU A 130 -3.55 19.40 12.10
CA LEU A 130 -3.10 20.77 12.28
C LEU A 130 -3.56 21.63 11.09
N LEU A 131 -4.44 22.58 11.36
CA LEU A 131 -4.88 23.59 10.41
C LEU A 131 -3.95 24.80 10.48
N VAL A 132 -3.35 25.16 9.36
CA VAL A 132 -2.40 26.27 9.22
C VAL A 132 -2.95 27.30 8.27
N GLY A 133 -2.77 28.58 8.59
CA GLY A 133 -3.19 29.70 7.76
C GLY A 133 -2.41 29.86 6.44
N PRO A 134 -2.84 30.79 5.56
CA PRO A 134 -2.09 31.20 4.39
C PRO A 134 -0.70 31.75 4.76
N ARG A 135 0.22 31.68 3.79
CA ARG A 135 1.61 32.14 3.97
C ARG A 135 1.76 33.63 4.21
N SER A 136 0.77 34.42 3.79
CA SER A 136 0.67 35.86 4.08
C SER A 136 0.44 36.16 5.56
N GLY A 137 0.20 35.13 6.38
CA GLY A 137 -0.11 35.25 7.79
C GLY A 137 -1.62 35.39 8.02
N CYS A 138 -2.11 34.70 9.04
CA CYS A 138 -3.43 34.95 9.63
C CYS A 138 -3.44 34.42 11.06
N ASP A 139 -4.29 35.00 11.90
CA ASP A 139 -4.48 34.52 13.27
C ASP A 139 -5.71 33.60 13.37
N LEU A 140 -5.50 32.31 13.09
CA LEU A 140 -6.54 31.29 13.26
C LEU A 140 -6.92 31.10 14.74
N ALA A 141 -6.04 31.44 15.68
CA ALA A 141 -6.33 31.29 17.11
C ALA A 141 -7.39 32.31 17.54
N SER A 142 -7.29 33.56 17.08
CA SER A 142 -8.32 34.58 17.31
C SER A 142 -9.70 34.16 16.82
N VAL A 143 -9.78 33.44 15.70
CA VAL A 143 -11.05 32.94 15.14
C VAL A 143 -11.66 31.86 16.03
N LEU A 144 -10.84 30.94 16.55
CA LEU A 144 -11.29 29.92 17.51
C LEU A 144 -11.77 30.56 18.83
N VAL A 145 -11.06 31.58 19.33
CA VAL A 145 -11.45 32.33 20.53
C VAL A 145 -12.77 33.07 20.32
N ALA A 146 -12.93 33.75 19.18
CA ALA A 146 -14.17 34.43 18.82
C ALA A 146 -15.36 33.46 18.72
N HIS A 147 -15.13 32.25 18.20
CA HIS A 147 -16.15 31.20 18.16
C HIS A 147 -16.57 30.75 19.56
N MET A 148 -15.61 30.52 20.46
CA MET A 148 -15.88 30.16 21.84
C MET A 148 -16.75 31.22 22.53
N ALA A 149 -16.37 32.50 22.40
CA ALA A 149 -17.16 33.61 22.91
C ALA A 149 -18.58 33.66 22.32
N ALA A 150 -18.74 33.35 21.03
CA ALA A 150 -20.05 33.32 20.37
C ALA A 150 -20.94 32.16 20.87
N VAL A 151 -20.36 31.00 21.16
CA VAL A 151 -21.07 29.84 21.74
C VAL A 151 -21.50 30.15 23.17
N GLU A 152 -20.62 30.73 23.98
CA GLU A 152 -20.90 31.12 25.36
C GLU A 152 -21.95 32.25 25.44
N ALA A 153 -21.91 33.23 24.53
CA ALA A 153 -22.91 34.30 24.43
C ALA A 153 -24.32 33.76 24.17
N ARG A 154 -24.45 32.60 23.50
CA ARG A 154 -25.72 31.89 23.30
C ARG A 154 -26.13 31.03 24.52
N ARG A 155 -25.41 31.14 25.63
CA ARG A 155 -25.55 30.30 26.84
C ARG A 155 -25.36 28.81 26.56
N HIS A 156 -24.55 28.48 25.55
CA HIS A 156 -24.14 27.11 25.29
C HIS A 156 -22.81 26.83 25.98
N LEU A 157 -22.62 25.59 26.43
CA LEU A 157 -21.36 25.15 27.04
C LEU A 157 -20.46 24.53 25.96
N PRO A 158 -19.29 25.12 25.65
CA PRO A 158 -18.31 24.49 24.77
C PRO A 158 -17.79 23.19 25.40
N LEU A 159 -17.65 22.13 24.60
CA LEU A 159 -17.17 20.81 25.06
C LEU A 159 -15.85 20.37 24.39
N TRP A 160 -15.24 21.22 23.57
CA TRP A 160 -14.03 20.91 22.81
C TRP A 160 -12.73 21.40 23.48
N THR A 161 -12.82 22.04 24.64
CA THR A 161 -11.67 22.62 25.34
C THR A 161 -10.95 21.60 26.21
N GLU A 162 -9.67 21.84 26.49
CA GLU A 162 -8.81 20.93 27.27
C GLU A 162 -9.35 20.67 28.69
N GLY A 163 -10.01 21.65 29.29
CA GLY A 163 -10.63 21.56 30.61
C GLY A 163 -11.98 20.82 30.65
N THR A 164 -12.53 20.40 29.50
CA THR A 164 -13.80 19.66 29.49
C THR A 164 -13.53 18.15 29.57
N PRO A 165 -13.96 17.45 30.64
CA PRO A 165 -13.74 16.01 30.76
C PRO A 165 -14.47 15.24 29.65
N HIS A 166 -13.86 14.15 29.18
CA HIS A 166 -14.55 13.18 28.34
C HIS A 166 -15.68 12.57 29.15
N ASP A 167 -16.92 12.93 28.85
CA ASP A 167 -18.05 12.34 29.55
C ASP A 167 -18.00 10.80 29.37
N PRO A 168 -18.15 10.01 30.45
CA PRO A 168 -18.31 8.57 30.32
C PRO A 168 -19.54 8.34 29.43
N LEU A 169 -19.41 7.44 28.45
CA LEU A 169 -20.58 6.92 27.75
C LEU A 169 -21.61 6.51 28.81
N PRO A 170 -22.91 6.78 28.63
CA PRO A 170 -23.90 6.15 29.50
C PRO A 170 -23.61 4.65 29.43
N ARG A 171 -23.23 4.07 30.58
CA ARG A 171 -23.05 2.62 30.69
C ARG A 171 -24.28 1.98 30.04
N PRO A 172 -24.13 0.95 29.19
CA PRO A 172 -25.30 0.18 28.79
C PRO A 172 -25.93 -0.31 30.10
N MET A 173 -27.08 0.24 30.46
CA MET A 173 -27.88 -0.29 31.55
C MET A 173 -28.07 -1.76 31.20
N ARG A 174 -27.51 -2.65 32.02
CA ARG A 174 -27.88 -4.07 32.01
C ARG A 174 -29.38 -4.10 32.31
N SER A 175 -30.21 -4.09 31.28
CA SER A 175 -31.63 -4.36 31.42
C SER A 175 -31.79 -5.85 31.62
N SER A 176 -31.88 -6.24 32.88
CA SER A 176 -32.59 -7.44 33.27
C SER A 176 -34.04 -7.36 32.75
N ARG A 177 -34.48 -8.48 32.14
CA ARG A 177 -35.82 -8.86 31.67
C ARG A 177 -36.22 -8.53 30.22
N PRO A 178 -36.71 -9.55 29.47
CA PRO A 178 -37.36 -9.38 28.18
C PRO A 178 -38.85 -9.13 28.38
N ALA A 179 -39.36 -8.00 27.90
CA ALA A 179 -40.79 -7.82 27.69
C ALA A 179 -41.04 -6.80 26.58
N GLN A 180 -41.66 -7.32 25.52
CA GLN A 180 -42.55 -6.64 24.57
C GLN A 180 -41.97 -5.50 23.73
N ALA A 181 -41.66 -5.89 22.49
CA ALA A 181 -41.55 -5.01 21.33
C ALA A 181 -42.86 -4.25 21.11
N THR A 182 -42.89 -2.98 21.53
CA THR A 182 -43.74 -1.95 20.94
C THR A 182 -42.90 -0.70 20.71
N SER A 183 -43.15 -0.09 19.57
CA SER A 183 -42.40 1.02 18.96
C SER A 183 -42.04 2.16 19.91
N ARG A 184 -40.73 2.45 20.01
CA ARG A 184 -40.22 3.78 20.34
C ARG A 184 -39.29 4.26 19.23
N THR A 185 -39.90 4.90 18.26
CA THR A 185 -39.29 5.87 17.35
C THR A 185 -38.44 6.89 18.11
N ALA A 186 -37.27 7.21 17.54
CA ALA A 186 -36.61 8.50 17.63
C ALA A 186 -36.28 9.06 19.03
N ARG A 187 -35.32 8.44 19.73
CA ARG A 187 -34.57 9.14 20.80
C ARG A 187 -33.06 9.03 20.59
N GLY A 188 -32.57 9.84 19.66
CA GLY A 188 -31.38 10.67 19.86
C GLY A 188 -30.01 10.00 19.99
N ARG A 189 -29.80 8.78 19.49
CA ARG A 189 -28.45 8.33 19.14
C ARG A 189 -28.31 8.50 17.63
N ARG A 190 -27.87 9.69 17.19
CA ARG A 190 -27.35 9.83 15.82
C ARG A 190 -26.16 8.88 15.76
N GLU A 191 -26.33 7.74 15.09
CA GLU A 191 -25.19 6.92 14.70
C GLU A 191 -24.29 7.80 13.85
N ASP A 192 -23.01 7.86 14.21
CA ASP A 192 -22.06 8.64 13.45
C ASP A 192 -21.80 7.94 12.13
N VAL A 193 -22.37 8.47 11.06
CA VAL A 193 -22.28 7.93 9.70
C VAL A 193 -20.82 7.90 9.22
N HIS A 194 -19.94 8.74 9.76
CA HIS A 194 -18.52 8.74 9.45
C HIS A 194 -17.76 7.58 10.12
N ALA A 195 -18.34 6.88 11.10
CA ALA A 195 -17.71 5.72 11.71
C ALA A 195 -17.78 4.46 10.83
N ALA A 196 -18.74 4.38 9.90
CA ALA A 196 -18.99 3.18 9.11
C ALA A 196 -18.03 2.98 7.92
N SER A 197 -17.47 4.07 7.35
CA SER A 197 -16.50 4.00 6.25
C SER A 197 -15.60 5.26 6.14
N PRO A 198 -14.80 5.59 7.18
CA PRO A 198 -14.00 6.82 7.17
C PRO A 198 -12.78 6.77 6.22
N ARG A 199 -12.27 5.57 5.94
CA ARG A 199 -11.05 5.34 5.18
C ARG A 199 -11.08 5.93 3.77
N LEU A 200 -12.22 5.84 3.08
CA LEU A 200 -12.38 6.38 1.73
C LEU A 200 -12.18 7.90 1.71
N ALA A 201 -12.87 8.61 2.61
CA ALA A 201 -12.77 10.06 2.70
C ALA A 201 -11.36 10.51 3.10
N SER A 202 -10.73 9.80 4.03
CA SER A 202 -9.32 10.02 4.40
C SER A 202 -8.37 9.84 3.22
N ALA A 203 -8.52 8.76 2.45
CA ALA A 203 -7.67 8.48 1.29
C ALA A 203 -7.77 9.57 0.21
N VAL A 204 -8.98 10.09 -0.03
CA VAL A 204 -9.25 11.20 -0.96
C VAL A 204 -8.68 12.52 -0.42
N LEU A 205 -8.96 12.89 0.84
CA LEU A 205 -8.49 14.14 1.44
C LEU A 205 -6.97 14.25 1.43
N ARG A 206 -6.25 13.17 1.77
CA ARG A 206 -4.78 13.14 1.79
C ARG A 206 -4.13 13.34 0.42
N ARG A 207 -4.91 13.23 -0.64
CA ARG A 207 -4.51 13.28 -2.04
C ARG A 207 -5.24 14.38 -2.81
N LEU A 208 -5.78 15.38 -2.11
CA LEU A 208 -6.70 16.35 -2.70
C LEU A 208 -6.15 17.08 -3.94
N HIS A 209 -4.83 17.32 -4.03
CA HIS A 209 -4.27 17.98 -5.21
C HIS A 209 -4.20 17.07 -6.44
N LEU A 210 -4.51 15.77 -6.31
CA LEU A 210 -4.85 14.93 -7.47
C LEU A 210 -5.97 15.59 -8.28
N TRP A 211 -6.93 16.24 -7.61
CA TRP A 211 -8.06 16.86 -8.27
C TRP A 211 -7.63 18.04 -9.13
N GLU A 212 -6.68 18.89 -8.71
CA GLU A 212 -6.13 19.96 -9.58
C GLU A 212 -5.64 19.43 -10.92
N ARG A 213 -5.10 18.23 -10.92
CA ARG A 213 -4.41 17.65 -12.07
C ARG A 213 -5.35 16.92 -13.00
N LEU A 214 -6.47 16.46 -12.46
CA LEU A 214 -7.63 16.05 -13.24
C LEU A 214 -8.45 17.28 -13.67
N ALA A 215 -8.30 18.42 -13.00
CA ALA A 215 -9.20 19.57 -13.08
C ALA A 215 -8.53 20.83 -13.63
N ASP A 216 -7.67 20.72 -14.65
CA ASP A 216 -7.06 21.89 -15.30
C ASP A 216 -8.17 22.90 -15.68
N ASP A 217 -8.11 24.10 -15.11
CA ASP A 217 -9.10 25.18 -15.25
C ASP A 217 -10.56 24.85 -14.82
N SER A 218 -10.77 23.92 -13.88
CA SER A 218 -12.11 23.56 -13.37
C SER A 218 -12.28 23.71 -11.86
N THR A 219 -13.54 23.91 -11.44
CA THR A 219 -13.91 23.95 -10.02
C THR A 219 -14.33 22.57 -9.54
N VAL A 220 -13.89 22.21 -8.34
CA VAL A 220 -14.20 20.93 -7.70
C VAL A 220 -15.01 21.18 -6.44
N THR A 221 -16.16 20.52 -6.33
CA THR A 221 -16.98 20.49 -5.12
C THR A 221 -17.09 19.05 -4.64
N VAL A 222 -17.20 18.89 -3.31
CA VAL A 222 -17.38 17.58 -2.70
C VAL A 222 -18.62 17.62 -1.84
N THR A 223 -19.54 16.70 -2.07
CA THR A 223 -20.75 16.54 -1.27
C THR A 223 -20.83 15.12 -0.73
N SER A 224 -21.62 14.92 0.32
CA SER A 224 -21.87 13.60 0.85
C SER A 224 -23.30 13.44 1.35
N GLU A 225 -23.84 12.25 1.17
CA GLU A 225 -25.19 11.87 1.58
C GLU A 225 -25.16 10.56 2.38
N PRO A 226 -25.97 10.40 3.44
CA PRO A 226 -26.09 9.13 4.16
C PRO A 226 -26.69 8.04 3.26
N GLN A 227 -26.11 6.85 3.26
CA GLN A 227 -26.71 5.68 2.58
C GLN A 227 -27.79 5.02 3.45
N SER A 228 -28.85 4.55 2.80
CA SER A 228 -30.05 3.99 3.45
C SER A 228 -29.84 2.69 4.22
N GLU A 229 -28.69 2.00 4.05
CA GLU A 229 -28.44 0.64 4.54
C GLU A 229 -27.32 0.55 5.60
N GLY A 230 -27.02 1.64 6.33
CA GLY A 230 -26.00 1.63 7.39
C GLY A 230 -24.55 1.55 6.88
N CYS A 231 -24.34 1.70 5.57
CA CYS A 231 -23.04 1.62 4.90
C CYS A 231 -22.18 2.90 5.00
N GLY A 232 -22.65 3.92 5.74
CA GLY A 232 -21.95 5.19 5.90
C GLY A 232 -22.36 6.26 4.89
N LEU A 233 -21.39 7.07 4.46
CA LEU A 233 -21.59 8.19 3.53
C LEU A 233 -21.26 7.77 2.09
N ALA A 234 -22.13 8.15 1.15
CA ALA A 234 -21.81 8.22 -0.26
C ALA A 234 -21.25 9.62 -0.58
N TRP A 235 -20.09 9.67 -1.20
CA TRP A 235 -19.41 10.91 -1.57
C TRP A 235 -19.58 11.18 -3.06
N THR A 236 -19.89 12.43 -3.41
CA THR A 236 -19.90 12.89 -4.79
C THR A 236 -18.86 13.98 -4.95
N VAL A 237 -17.93 13.78 -5.89
CA VAL A 237 -16.97 14.79 -6.33
C VAL A 237 -17.46 15.31 -7.68
N GLU A 238 -17.89 16.57 -7.71
CA GLU A 238 -18.33 17.21 -8.94
C GLU A 238 -17.21 18.11 -9.48
N ARG A 239 -16.84 17.89 -10.74
CA ARG A 239 -15.84 18.64 -11.49
C ARG A 239 -16.55 19.40 -12.61
N LEU A 240 -16.49 20.72 -12.58
CA LEU A 240 -17.10 21.59 -13.57
C LEU A 240 -16.07 22.03 -14.61
N LEU A 241 -16.13 21.49 -15.83
CA LEU A 241 -15.18 21.81 -16.91
C LEU A 241 -15.61 23.02 -17.75
N PRO A 242 -14.67 23.86 -18.20
CA PRO A 242 -14.91 24.87 -19.23
C PRO A 242 -15.43 24.27 -20.55
N GLN A 243 -16.12 25.09 -21.35
CA GLN A 243 -16.55 24.70 -22.69
C GLN A 243 -15.34 24.34 -23.58
N GLY A 244 -15.44 23.24 -24.33
CA GLY A 244 -14.40 22.78 -25.27
C GLY A 244 -13.47 21.68 -24.74
N ASN A 245 -13.52 21.34 -23.44
CA ASN A 245 -12.79 20.21 -22.88
C ASN A 245 -13.57 18.89 -23.01
N ASP A 246 -12.83 17.78 -23.13
CA ASP A 246 -13.41 16.43 -23.14
C ASP A 246 -13.97 16.08 -21.77
N LEU A 247 -15.22 15.59 -21.75
CA LEU A 247 -15.90 15.17 -20.53
C LEU A 247 -15.36 13.84 -19.99
N HIS A 248 -14.95 12.97 -20.90
CA HIS A 248 -14.41 11.66 -20.59
C HIS A 248 -12.90 11.74 -20.41
N ASP A 249 -12.42 11.26 -19.26
CA ASP A 249 -11.00 11.26 -18.90
C ASP A 249 -10.68 9.92 -18.24
N GLU A 250 -10.09 9.00 -19.02
CA GLU A 250 -9.69 7.66 -18.54
C GLU A 250 -8.64 7.73 -17.43
N ASN A 251 -7.88 8.83 -17.35
CA ASN A 251 -6.83 8.99 -16.35
C ASN A 251 -7.41 9.07 -14.93
N ILE A 252 -8.66 9.52 -14.76
CA ILE A 252 -9.34 9.55 -13.46
C ILE A 252 -9.41 8.15 -12.87
N ALA A 253 -9.93 7.20 -13.64
CA ALA A 253 -10.11 5.83 -13.18
C ALA A 253 -8.76 5.19 -12.82
N VAL A 254 -7.73 5.40 -13.65
CA VAL A 254 -6.38 4.89 -13.42
C VAL A 254 -5.76 5.48 -12.15
N VAL A 255 -5.81 6.80 -11.98
CA VAL A 255 -5.21 7.49 -10.83
C VAL A 255 -5.95 7.16 -9.52
N LEU A 256 -7.28 7.08 -9.55
CA LEU A 256 -8.06 6.75 -8.37
C LEU A 256 -7.92 5.28 -7.98
N ALA A 257 -7.73 4.38 -8.95
CA ALA A 257 -7.52 2.96 -8.69
C ALA A 257 -6.08 2.61 -8.32
N ASP A 258 -5.11 3.49 -8.58
CA ASP A 258 -3.72 3.24 -8.22
C ASP A 258 -3.57 3.07 -6.70
N PRO A 259 -3.06 1.92 -6.21
CA PRO A 259 -3.00 1.62 -4.78
C PRO A 259 -1.73 2.14 -4.10
N VAL A 260 -0.79 2.75 -4.83
CA VAL A 260 0.51 3.19 -4.30
C VAL A 260 0.53 4.70 -4.11
N ALA A 261 0.39 5.43 -5.21
CA ALA A 261 0.29 6.88 -5.22
C ALA A 261 -1.15 7.34 -5.07
N GLY A 262 -2.09 6.64 -5.71
CA GLY A 262 -3.52 6.93 -5.65
C GLY A 262 -4.20 6.47 -4.36
N PRO A 263 -5.53 6.70 -4.24
CA PRO A 263 -6.34 6.22 -3.13
C PRO A 263 -6.64 4.70 -3.18
N GLY A 264 -6.33 3.98 -4.27
CA GLY A 264 -6.48 2.52 -4.38
C GLY A 264 -7.92 2.04 -4.50
N LEU A 265 -8.79 2.81 -5.14
CA LEU A 265 -10.23 2.54 -5.24
C LEU A 265 -10.54 1.49 -6.30
N THR A 266 -11.51 0.63 -6.02
CA THR A 266 -12.02 -0.32 -7.01
C THR A 266 -13.07 0.37 -7.88
N ALA A 267 -12.85 0.45 -9.19
CA ALA A 267 -13.86 0.91 -10.12
C ALA A 267 -15.03 -0.08 -10.18
N ASP A 268 -16.26 0.43 -10.25
CA ASP A 268 -17.44 -0.40 -10.32
C ASP A 268 -17.70 -0.84 -11.77
N LEU A 269 -18.03 -2.12 -11.98
CA LEU A 269 -18.14 -2.74 -13.31
C LEU A 269 -19.08 -1.98 -14.28
N ASN A 270 -20.19 -1.44 -13.75
CA ASN A 270 -21.19 -0.67 -14.52
C ASN A 270 -21.24 0.80 -14.06
N GLY A 271 -20.19 1.25 -13.38
CA GLY A 271 -20.11 2.55 -12.74
C GLY A 271 -19.79 3.71 -13.68
N HIS A 272 -19.45 3.41 -14.94
CA HIS A 272 -19.01 4.40 -15.90
C HIS A 272 -20.09 4.70 -16.94
N ARG A 273 -20.52 5.95 -17.00
CA ARG A 273 -21.52 6.45 -17.97
C ARG A 273 -21.12 7.84 -18.44
N CYS A 274 -20.92 8.02 -19.73
CA CYS A 274 -20.76 9.36 -20.30
C CYS A 274 -21.91 9.67 -21.27
N ASP A 275 -22.34 10.93 -21.25
CA ASP A 275 -23.26 11.54 -22.21
C ASP A 275 -22.67 12.88 -22.72
N GLN A 276 -23.44 13.63 -23.51
CA GLN A 276 -22.97 14.90 -24.10
C GLN A 276 -22.74 16.03 -23.09
N LYS A 277 -23.27 15.92 -21.88
CA LYS A 277 -23.28 16.96 -20.84
C LYS A 277 -22.45 16.59 -19.62
N GLN A 278 -22.29 15.30 -19.34
CA GLN A 278 -21.58 14.81 -18.17
C GLN A 278 -20.88 13.46 -18.43
N CYS A 279 -19.88 13.17 -17.61
CA CYS A 279 -19.38 11.82 -17.43
C CYS A 279 -19.34 11.46 -15.93
N VAL A 280 -19.89 10.29 -15.60
CA VAL A 280 -20.03 9.77 -14.24
C VAL A 280 -19.22 8.49 -14.12
N GLN A 281 -18.39 8.40 -13.09
CA GLN A 281 -17.65 7.19 -12.70
C GLN A 281 -17.90 6.88 -11.23
N THR A 282 -18.29 5.64 -10.91
CA THR A 282 -18.49 5.18 -9.53
C THR A 282 -17.40 4.21 -9.11
N PHE A 283 -17.03 4.31 -7.83
CA PHE A 283 -15.97 3.53 -7.21
C PHE A 283 -16.40 3.04 -5.82
N ALA A 284 -15.73 1.99 -5.36
CA ALA A 284 -15.91 1.39 -4.03
C ALA A 284 -17.38 1.02 -3.76
N SER A 285 -18.01 0.34 -4.73
CA SER A 285 -19.42 -0.07 -4.64
C SER A 285 -20.37 1.11 -4.48
N GLY A 286 -20.15 2.18 -5.24
CA GLY A 286 -20.96 3.40 -5.20
C GLY A 286 -20.71 4.33 -4.00
N GLN A 287 -19.69 4.06 -3.17
CA GLN A 287 -19.35 4.95 -2.05
C GLN A 287 -18.67 6.25 -2.51
N LEU A 288 -18.04 6.26 -3.69
CA LEU A 288 -17.53 7.47 -4.33
C LEU A 288 -18.06 7.58 -5.76
N THR A 289 -18.64 8.73 -6.09
CA THR A 289 -19.03 9.10 -7.44
C THR A 289 -18.21 10.30 -7.90
N VAL A 290 -17.54 10.20 -9.03
CA VAL A 290 -16.90 11.32 -9.71
C VAL A 290 -17.78 11.74 -10.88
N ARG A 291 -18.31 12.96 -10.80
CA ARG A 291 -19.16 13.55 -11.83
C ARG A 291 -18.44 14.69 -12.49
N THR A 292 -18.15 14.55 -13.78
CA THR A 292 -17.63 15.64 -14.61
C THR A 292 -18.79 16.25 -15.38
N VAL A 293 -19.00 17.56 -15.29
CA VAL A 293 -20.09 18.28 -15.97
C VAL A 293 -19.52 19.44 -16.76
N ARG A 294 -20.11 19.77 -17.92
CA ARG A 294 -19.81 21.01 -18.62
C ARG A 294 -20.46 22.19 -17.91
N GLY A 295 -19.67 23.20 -17.57
CA GLY A 295 -20.16 24.44 -17.00
C GLY A 295 -19.94 25.65 -17.90
N GLU A 296 -20.78 26.66 -17.74
CA GLU A 296 -20.48 28.03 -18.16
C GLU A 296 -19.55 28.65 -17.12
N LEU A 297 -18.28 28.25 -17.13
CA LEU A 297 -17.27 28.93 -16.33
C LEU A 297 -16.89 30.24 -17.02
N ALA A 298 -17.12 31.36 -16.34
CA ALA A 298 -16.51 32.64 -16.71
C ALA A 298 -14.98 32.42 -16.80
N PRO A 299 -14.29 32.98 -17.81
CA PRO A 299 -12.88 32.70 -18.05
C PRO A 299 -12.07 33.12 -16.83
N ALA A 300 -11.65 32.13 -16.03
CA ALA A 300 -10.69 32.38 -14.96
C ALA A 300 -9.38 32.85 -15.59
N ALA A 301 -8.75 33.86 -15.00
CA ALA A 301 -7.49 34.40 -15.47
C ALA A 301 -6.49 33.25 -15.72
N ARG A 302 -6.09 33.09 -16.99
CA ARG A 302 -5.16 32.07 -17.50
C ARG A 302 -4.15 31.68 -16.42
N GLN A 303 -4.36 30.54 -15.77
CA GLN A 303 -3.30 29.96 -14.98
C GLN A 303 -2.19 29.60 -15.97
N ARG A 304 -0.96 30.06 -15.70
CA ARG A 304 0.21 29.56 -16.41
C ARG A 304 0.16 28.04 -16.30
N THR A 305 -0.07 27.38 -17.44
CA THR A 305 -0.10 25.93 -17.63
C THR A 305 0.99 25.28 -16.80
N ARG A 306 0.66 24.90 -15.56
CA ARG A 306 1.52 24.10 -14.73
C ARG A 306 1.48 22.76 -15.40
N ALA A 307 2.56 22.39 -16.08
CA ALA A 307 2.74 21.15 -16.83
C ALA A 307 1.67 20.12 -16.47
N ARG A 308 0.75 19.87 -17.42
CA ARG A 308 -0.23 18.79 -17.35
C ARG A 308 0.46 17.62 -16.70
N VAL A 309 -0.23 16.97 -15.78
CA VAL A 309 0.25 15.70 -15.25
C VAL A 309 0.17 14.69 -16.40
N THR A 310 1.19 14.70 -17.26
CA THR A 310 1.77 13.47 -17.76
C THR A 310 2.37 12.80 -16.55
N SER A 311 1.52 12.28 -15.67
CA SER A 311 2.00 11.58 -14.48
C SER A 311 2.95 10.53 -15.02
N PRO A 312 4.20 10.45 -14.55
CA PRO A 312 5.01 9.31 -14.92
C PRO A 312 4.32 8.00 -14.47
N LEU A 313 3.35 8.08 -13.52
CA LEU A 313 2.44 6.99 -13.16
C LEU A 313 1.60 6.46 -14.34
N LEU A 314 1.18 7.36 -15.24
CA LEU A 314 0.40 7.08 -16.45
C LEU A 314 1.30 6.66 -17.63
N ARG A 315 2.62 6.84 -17.51
CA ARG A 315 3.62 6.38 -18.50
C ARG A 315 4.23 5.03 -18.16
N GLU A 316 4.06 4.56 -16.92
CA GLU A 316 4.38 3.19 -16.55
C GLU A 316 3.42 2.24 -17.28
N ARG A 317 3.97 1.25 -18.00
CA ARG A 317 3.14 0.28 -18.73
C ARG A 317 2.25 -0.49 -17.76
N HIS A 318 0.96 -0.54 -18.05
CA HIS A 318 0.09 -1.49 -17.39
C HIS A 318 0.17 -2.86 -18.08
N PRO A 319 -0.04 -3.96 -17.34
CA PRO A 319 -0.04 -5.29 -17.95
C PRO A 319 -1.09 -5.42 -19.07
N ALA A 320 -2.24 -4.75 -18.89
CA ALA A 320 -3.33 -4.70 -19.87
C ALA A 320 -2.96 -4.03 -21.21
N ASP A 321 -1.86 -3.26 -21.27
CA ASP A 321 -1.42 -2.57 -22.48
C ASP A 321 -0.53 -3.45 -23.38
N ARG A 322 -0.17 -4.67 -22.93
CA ARG A 322 0.56 -5.62 -23.78
C ARG A 322 -0.38 -6.19 -24.83
N THR A 323 -0.14 -5.81 -26.08
CA THR A 323 -0.62 -6.58 -27.22
C THR A 323 0.00 -7.97 -27.12
N VAL A 324 -0.82 -9.02 -27.19
CA VAL A 324 -0.38 -10.42 -27.24
C VAL A 324 0.55 -10.59 -28.44
N THR A 325 1.85 -10.40 -28.23
CA THR A 325 2.88 -10.73 -29.20
C THR A 325 3.24 -12.20 -29.00
N GLU A 326 3.40 -12.93 -30.11
CA GLU A 326 3.80 -14.34 -30.20
C GLU A 326 5.25 -14.59 -29.72
N GLY A 327 5.65 -13.97 -28.61
CA GLY A 327 6.90 -14.26 -27.91
C GLY A 327 6.71 -15.34 -26.84
N PRO A 328 7.80 -15.96 -26.34
CA PRO A 328 7.72 -16.85 -25.19
C PRO A 328 7.08 -16.10 -24.00
N GLY A 329 6.10 -16.73 -23.35
CA GLY A 329 5.41 -16.16 -22.19
C GLY A 329 6.36 -15.87 -21.02
N GLY A 330 5.89 -15.09 -20.05
CA GLY A 330 6.64 -14.72 -18.85
C GLY A 330 7.25 -15.91 -18.13
N HIS A 331 8.45 -15.71 -17.57
CA HIS A 331 9.18 -16.74 -16.82
C HIS A 331 8.63 -16.90 -15.41
N VAL A 332 8.35 -18.12 -14.98
CA VAL A 332 7.78 -18.44 -13.66
C VAL A 332 8.85 -19.07 -12.77
N LEU A 333 9.22 -18.35 -11.72
CA LEU A 333 10.16 -18.79 -10.68
C LEU A 333 9.40 -19.15 -9.40
N GLN A 334 9.57 -20.37 -8.91
CA GLN A 334 9.06 -20.75 -7.59
C GLN A 334 10.15 -20.60 -6.53
N LEU A 335 9.85 -19.87 -5.45
CA LEU A 335 10.70 -19.83 -4.25
C LEU A 335 10.20 -20.83 -3.21
N ILE A 336 11.14 -21.56 -2.61
CA ILE A 336 10.88 -22.65 -1.67
C ILE A 336 11.69 -22.41 -0.40
N SER A 337 11.05 -22.42 0.78
CA SER A 337 11.75 -22.32 2.07
C SER A 337 11.73 -23.68 2.75
N PRO A 338 12.89 -24.28 3.06
CA PRO A 338 12.94 -25.57 3.74
C PRO A 338 12.25 -25.55 5.12
N MET A 339 12.25 -24.38 5.77
CA MET A 339 11.74 -24.20 7.13
C MET A 339 10.30 -23.66 7.17
N GLY A 340 9.71 -23.32 6.03
CA GLY A 340 8.36 -22.75 5.95
C GLY A 340 8.24 -21.34 6.52
N ASP A 341 9.34 -20.55 6.50
CA ASP A 341 9.27 -19.14 6.91
C ASP A 341 8.74 -18.28 5.74
N ASP A 342 7.42 -18.05 5.76
CA ASP A 342 6.70 -17.18 4.81
C ASP A 342 7.37 -15.83 4.60
N ARG A 343 7.89 -15.25 5.70
CA ARG A 343 8.42 -13.91 5.68
C ARG A 343 9.74 -13.88 4.94
N GLU A 344 10.61 -14.85 5.19
CA GLU A 344 11.90 -14.96 4.50
C GLU A 344 11.71 -15.13 2.99
N LEU A 345 10.71 -15.90 2.55
CA LEU A 345 10.38 -16.05 1.13
C LEU A 345 9.83 -14.77 0.51
N MET A 346 8.87 -14.14 1.17
CA MET A 346 8.27 -12.90 0.68
C MET A 346 9.31 -11.79 0.60
N ASP A 347 10.20 -11.70 1.59
CA ASP A 347 11.28 -10.71 1.60
C ASP A 347 12.25 -10.94 0.43
N ALA A 348 12.66 -12.19 0.17
CA ALA A 348 13.51 -12.53 -0.98
C ALA A 348 12.81 -12.27 -2.33
N ALA A 349 11.53 -12.64 -2.45
CA ALA A 349 10.73 -12.40 -3.65
C ALA A 349 10.61 -10.91 -3.95
N GLU A 350 10.33 -10.09 -2.94
CA GLU A 350 10.21 -8.65 -3.08
C GLU A 350 11.54 -7.99 -3.45
N GLN A 351 12.67 -8.44 -2.91
CA GLN A 351 14.00 -7.96 -3.30
C GLN A 351 14.32 -8.28 -4.76
N LEU A 352 14.07 -9.52 -5.20
CA LEU A 352 14.29 -9.93 -6.60
C LEU A 352 13.40 -9.16 -7.56
N ALA A 353 12.09 -9.10 -7.28
CA ALA A 353 11.13 -8.39 -8.11
C ALA A 353 11.48 -6.90 -8.21
N ALA A 354 11.84 -6.25 -7.09
CA ALA A 354 12.28 -4.86 -7.08
C ALA A 354 13.53 -4.65 -7.95
N ALA A 355 14.53 -5.54 -7.84
CA ALA A 355 15.75 -5.46 -8.63
C ALA A 355 15.53 -5.67 -10.13
N TRP A 356 14.70 -6.64 -10.50
CA TRP A 356 14.34 -6.89 -11.89
C TRP A 356 13.45 -5.79 -12.47
N ALA A 357 12.52 -5.23 -11.68
CA ALA A 357 11.76 -4.05 -12.07
C ALA A 357 12.68 -2.84 -12.33
N GLN A 358 13.69 -2.63 -11.48
CA GLN A 358 14.71 -1.61 -11.69
C GLN A 358 15.57 -1.88 -12.95
N GLN A 359 15.70 -3.13 -13.37
CA GLN A 359 16.35 -3.54 -14.63
C GLN A 359 15.42 -3.43 -15.86
N GLY A 360 14.18 -2.97 -15.68
CA GLY A 360 13.23 -2.75 -16.76
C GLY A 360 12.29 -3.92 -17.08
N LEU A 361 12.12 -4.88 -16.16
CA LEU A 361 11.21 -6.02 -16.32
C LEU A 361 9.88 -5.82 -15.60
N LEU A 362 8.76 -6.19 -16.22
CA LEU A 362 7.47 -6.22 -15.54
C LEU A 362 7.41 -7.45 -14.63
N THR A 363 7.44 -7.23 -13.32
CA THR A 363 7.53 -8.33 -12.35
C THR A 363 6.27 -8.48 -11.51
N LEU A 364 5.86 -9.72 -11.28
CA LEU A 364 4.78 -10.08 -10.36
C LEU A 364 5.33 -10.93 -9.21
N VAL A 365 5.03 -10.55 -7.96
CA VAL A 365 5.13 -11.47 -6.82
C VAL A 365 3.75 -12.07 -6.57
N LEU A 366 3.59 -13.35 -6.86
CA LEU A 366 2.34 -14.08 -6.72
C LEU A 366 2.37 -14.92 -5.44
N ARG A 367 1.56 -14.53 -4.45
CA ARG A 367 1.38 -15.31 -3.23
C ARG A 367 0.27 -16.33 -3.43
N VAL A 368 0.56 -17.60 -3.16
CA VAL A 368 -0.38 -18.71 -3.29
C VAL A 368 -0.77 -19.21 -1.90
N ASP A 369 -2.05 -19.07 -1.55
CA ASP A 369 -2.65 -19.45 -0.25
C ASP A 369 -3.93 -20.29 -0.44
N SER A 370 -4.46 -20.87 0.63
CA SER A 370 -5.68 -21.71 0.65
C SER A 370 -6.90 -21.09 1.36
N TRP A 371 -6.86 -19.78 1.68
CA TRP A 371 -7.69 -19.22 2.76
C TRP A 371 -8.84 -18.29 2.37
N ASP A 372 -9.20 -18.10 1.11
CA ASP A 372 -10.28 -17.15 0.80
C ASP A 372 -11.49 -17.79 0.10
N ARG A 373 -12.57 -18.01 0.87
CA ARG A 373 -13.90 -18.34 0.34
C ARG A 373 -14.52 -17.18 -0.44
N GLN A 374 -13.98 -15.97 -0.35
CA GLN A 374 -14.42 -14.89 -1.22
C GLN A 374 -13.78 -15.09 -2.59
N ASN A 375 -14.63 -15.52 -3.52
CA ASN A 375 -14.43 -15.69 -4.96
C ASN A 375 -13.97 -14.38 -5.65
N ARG A 376 -12.85 -13.82 -5.19
CA ARG A 376 -12.23 -12.62 -5.73
C ARG A 376 -11.39 -13.06 -6.90
N LYS A 377 -11.84 -12.72 -8.12
CA LYS A 377 -11.02 -12.81 -9.33
C LYS A 377 -9.60 -12.33 -9.04
N THR A 378 -8.61 -13.10 -9.49
CA THR A 378 -7.21 -12.70 -9.43
C THR A 378 -7.03 -11.33 -10.06
N SER A 379 -6.56 -10.40 -9.23
CA SER A 379 -6.24 -9.03 -9.63
C SER A 379 -4.82 -8.72 -9.21
N TRP A 380 -4.02 -8.30 -10.17
CA TRP A 380 -2.66 -7.84 -9.94
C TRP A 380 -2.72 -6.38 -9.54
N ARG A 381 -2.07 -6.02 -8.44
CA ARG A 381 -2.02 -4.65 -7.94
C ARG A 381 -0.61 -4.14 -7.97
N ARG A 382 -0.43 -2.91 -8.47
CA ARG A 382 0.86 -2.21 -8.39
C ARG A 382 1.28 -2.17 -6.93
N SER A 383 2.55 -2.43 -6.66
CA SER A 383 3.08 -2.51 -5.28
C SER A 383 4.17 -1.49 -4.99
N ARG A 384 4.86 -1.00 -6.02
CA ARG A 384 5.95 -0.02 -5.90
C ARG A 384 5.99 0.87 -7.14
N LEU A 385 6.49 2.09 -6.94
CA LEU A 385 6.90 3.00 -8.00
C LEU A 385 8.33 2.67 -8.43
N THR A 386 8.63 2.71 -9.72
CA THR A 386 9.96 2.34 -10.24
C THR A 386 10.71 3.52 -10.91
N GLY A 387 9.99 4.58 -11.30
CA GLY A 387 10.60 5.76 -11.94
C GLY A 387 10.98 5.56 -13.41
N GLY A 388 10.50 4.48 -14.03
CA GLY A 388 10.68 4.15 -15.44
C GLY A 388 9.37 3.75 -16.13
N SER A 389 9.42 3.07 -17.29
CA SER A 389 8.25 2.60 -18.04
C SER A 389 7.66 1.28 -17.53
N VAL A 390 8.01 0.87 -16.31
CA VAL A 390 7.84 -0.50 -15.81
C VAL A 390 7.28 -0.45 -14.39
N ALA A 391 6.64 -1.51 -13.93
CA ALA A 391 6.05 -1.55 -12.60
C ALA A 391 6.23 -2.92 -11.94
N MET A 392 6.26 -2.91 -10.60
CA MET A 392 6.28 -4.10 -9.77
C MET A 392 4.88 -4.34 -9.21
N PHE A 393 4.38 -5.56 -9.36
CA PHE A 393 3.04 -5.96 -8.96
C PHE A 393 3.06 -7.04 -7.89
N LYS A 394 1.98 -7.10 -7.12
CA LYS A 394 1.67 -8.20 -6.21
C LYS A 394 0.30 -8.77 -6.53
N GLY A 395 0.20 -10.08 -6.40
CA GLY A 395 -1.01 -10.85 -6.62
C GLY A 395 -1.23 -11.86 -5.51
N LYS A 396 -2.47 -12.32 -5.41
CA LYS A 396 -2.84 -13.50 -4.63
C LYS A 396 -3.57 -14.47 -5.54
N ALA A 397 -3.28 -15.75 -5.43
CA ALA A 397 -4.03 -16.82 -6.07
C ALA A 397 -4.44 -17.88 -5.05
N ASP A 398 -5.60 -18.48 -5.26
CA ASP A 398 -6.12 -19.59 -4.46
C ASP A 398 -5.87 -20.90 -5.21
N PHE A 399 -5.12 -21.82 -4.60
CA PHE A 399 -4.81 -23.11 -5.23
C PHE A 399 -5.82 -24.23 -4.89
N VAL A 400 -6.69 -24.03 -3.90
CA VAL A 400 -7.69 -25.03 -3.45
C VAL A 400 -9.03 -24.80 -4.14
N HIS A 401 -9.45 -23.54 -4.22
CA HIS A 401 -10.75 -23.15 -4.76
C HIS A 401 -10.66 -22.32 -6.06
N GLY A 402 -9.45 -21.89 -6.43
CA GLY A 402 -9.19 -21.17 -7.68
C GLY A 402 -8.64 -22.05 -8.79
N ASN A 403 -8.48 -21.45 -9.98
CA ASN A 403 -7.81 -22.08 -11.11
C ASN A 403 -6.39 -21.51 -11.24
N LEU A 404 -5.47 -22.06 -10.46
CA LEU A 404 -4.07 -21.58 -10.41
C LEU A 404 -3.37 -21.67 -11.77
N GLU A 405 -3.68 -22.67 -12.59
CA GLU A 405 -3.13 -22.81 -13.94
C GLU A 405 -3.57 -21.64 -14.84
N ALA A 406 -4.85 -21.28 -14.81
CA ALA A 406 -5.36 -20.11 -15.54
C ALA A 406 -4.76 -18.80 -15.01
N ASP A 407 -4.57 -18.67 -13.70
CA ASP A 407 -3.96 -17.50 -13.08
C ASP A 407 -2.49 -17.33 -13.50
N ILE A 408 -1.72 -18.42 -13.51
CA ILE A 408 -0.33 -18.42 -13.98
C ILE A 408 -0.27 -18.17 -15.48
N THR A 409 -1.15 -18.78 -16.29
CA THR A 409 -1.22 -18.53 -17.74
C THR A 409 -1.49 -17.06 -18.03
N LYS A 410 -2.46 -16.47 -17.34
CA LYS A 410 -2.72 -15.03 -17.41
C LYS A 410 -1.51 -14.21 -16.98
N ALA A 411 -0.84 -14.59 -15.90
CA ALA A 411 0.36 -13.90 -15.45
C ALA A 411 1.51 -13.99 -16.48
N ARG A 412 1.67 -15.11 -17.18
CA ARG A 412 2.66 -15.28 -18.26
C ARG A 412 2.39 -14.36 -19.45
N ALA A 413 1.13 -14.09 -19.76
CA ALA A 413 0.79 -13.12 -20.81
C ALA A 413 1.11 -11.67 -20.39
N ASP A 414 0.92 -11.38 -19.11
CA ASP A 414 0.99 -10.03 -18.56
C ASP A 414 2.43 -9.62 -18.18
N PHE A 415 3.22 -10.51 -17.59
CA PHE A 415 4.50 -10.19 -16.91
C PHE A 415 5.71 -10.85 -17.56
N ASP A 416 6.89 -10.23 -17.41
CA ASP A 416 8.17 -10.81 -17.87
C ASP A 416 8.69 -11.87 -16.90
N HIS A 417 8.56 -11.62 -15.59
CA HIS A 417 8.96 -12.54 -14.53
C HIS A 417 7.91 -12.61 -13.43
N ILE A 418 7.56 -13.83 -13.04
CA ILE A 418 6.56 -14.14 -12.03
C ILE A 418 7.24 -14.94 -10.93
N ILE A 419 7.30 -14.39 -9.74
CA ILE A 419 7.86 -15.05 -8.56
C ILE A 419 6.71 -15.61 -7.73
N VAL A 420 6.59 -16.93 -7.70
CA VAL A 420 5.56 -17.66 -6.96
C VAL A 420 6.08 -18.02 -5.57
N VAL A 421 5.34 -17.62 -4.54
CA VAL A 421 5.62 -17.95 -3.14
C VAL A 421 4.44 -18.71 -2.54
N LYS A 422 4.71 -19.92 -2.05
CA LYS A 422 3.75 -20.75 -1.29
C LYS A 422 4.05 -20.64 0.19
N ARG A 423 3.00 -20.49 0.99
CA ARG A 423 3.05 -20.34 2.44
C ARG A 423 3.72 -21.52 3.17
N GLN A 424 3.08 -22.69 3.11
CA GLN A 424 3.56 -23.87 3.81
C GLN A 424 3.78 -24.99 2.81
N TRP A 425 5.03 -25.38 2.64
CA TRP A 425 5.39 -26.46 1.72
C TRP A 425 5.18 -27.85 2.38
N VAL A 426 5.20 -27.92 3.72
CA VAL A 426 5.10 -29.16 4.50
C VAL A 426 3.67 -29.70 4.61
N ASP A 427 2.66 -28.83 4.51
CA ASP A 427 1.27 -29.18 4.87
C ASP A 427 0.41 -29.66 3.66
N VAL A 428 0.87 -29.47 2.42
CA VAL A 428 0.15 -29.90 1.20
C VAL A 428 1.17 -30.20 0.09
N PRO A 429 1.00 -31.29 -0.70
CA PRO A 429 1.90 -31.60 -1.82
C PRO A 429 2.12 -30.39 -2.73
N SER A 430 3.37 -30.12 -3.07
CA SER A 430 3.81 -29.11 -4.03
C SER A 430 3.38 -29.43 -5.48
N LEU A 431 2.85 -30.64 -5.71
CA LEU A 431 2.47 -31.22 -7.00
C LEU A 431 1.59 -30.30 -7.88
N GLY A 432 0.79 -29.40 -7.31
CA GLY A 432 -0.03 -28.47 -8.10
C GLY A 432 0.70 -27.21 -8.60
N ILE A 433 1.83 -26.82 -8.00
CA ILE A 433 2.56 -25.58 -8.34
C ILE A 433 3.85 -25.89 -9.08
N THR A 434 4.58 -26.91 -8.63
CA THR A 434 5.88 -27.29 -9.19
C THR A 434 5.85 -27.45 -10.73
N PRO A 435 4.83 -28.08 -11.34
CA PRO A 435 4.77 -28.24 -12.80
C PRO A 435 4.55 -26.93 -13.57
N LEU A 436 4.03 -25.90 -12.91
CA LEU A 436 3.68 -24.61 -13.53
C LEU A 436 4.86 -23.62 -13.53
N ALA A 437 5.90 -23.90 -12.73
CA ALA A 437 7.12 -23.12 -12.66
C ALA A 437 8.19 -23.63 -13.62
N ASP A 438 8.95 -22.70 -14.21
CA ASP A 438 10.06 -22.99 -15.10
C ASP A 438 11.33 -23.38 -14.32
N ASP A 439 11.52 -22.72 -13.18
CA ASP A 439 12.65 -22.87 -12.28
C ASP A 439 12.25 -22.81 -10.81
N HIS A 440 13.03 -23.48 -9.96
CA HIS A 440 12.76 -23.63 -8.54
C HIS A 440 14.00 -23.29 -7.73
N LEU A 441 13.90 -22.25 -6.89
CA LEU A 441 14.99 -21.83 -6.00
C LEU A 441 14.65 -22.11 -4.56
N VAL A 442 15.60 -22.75 -3.88
CA VAL A 442 15.54 -22.91 -2.44
C VAL A 442 16.17 -21.71 -1.77
N VAL A 443 15.39 -21.00 -0.96
CA VAL A 443 15.82 -19.84 -0.18
C VAL A 443 16.29 -20.32 1.19
N ALA A 444 17.56 -20.08 1.50
CA ALA A 444 18.18 -20.52 2.75
C ALA A 444 19.21 -19.52 3.28
N ASN A 445 19.59 -19.65 4.55
CA ASN A 445 20.63 -18.80 5.14
C ASN A 445 22.02 -19.17 4.63
N GLY A 446 22.79 -18.20 4.14
CA GLY A 446 24.11 -18.36 3.55
C GLY A 446 25.27 -18.46 4.54
N ARG A 447 25.02 -18.51 5.85
CA ARG A 447 26.08 -18.73 6.86
C ARG A 447 26.47 -20.19 6.94
N PHE A 448 27.67 -20.50 6.43
CA PHE A 448 28.23 -21.85 6.48
C PHE A 448 28.90 -22.15 7.83
N PRO A 449 28.68 -23.35 8.39
CA PRO A 449 29.33 -23.75 9.63
C PRO A 449 30.84 -23.94 9.39
N ARG A 450 31.68 -23.16 10.05
CA ARG A 450 33.14 -23.32 9.97
C ARG A 450 33.69 -24.29 11.01
N THR A 451 32.90 -24.56 12.05
CA THR A 451 33.25 -25.47 13.12
C THR A 451 32.05 -26.32 13.50
N THR A 452 32.31 -27.52 13.99
CA THR A 452 31.31 -28.38 14.63
C THR A 452 31.69 -28.62 16.08
N ARG A 453 30.68 -28.86 16.92
CA ARG A 453 30.88 -29.20 18.34
C ARG A 453 30.42 -30.63 18.57
N SER A 454 31.34 -31.49 18.98
CA SER A 454 31.02 -32.83 19.45
C SER A 454 31.17 -32.90 20.97
N THR A 455 30.31 -33.68 21.63
CA THR A 455 30.45 -33.96 23.06
C THR A 455 30.72 -35.44 23.21
N THR A 456 31.86 -35.78 23.78
CA THR A 456 32.23 -37.16 24.10
C THR A 456 32.22 -37.35 25.61
N ALA A 457 31.77 -38.52 26.07
CA ALA A 457 31.84 -38.89 27.47
C ALA A 457 33.11 -39.72 27.67
N HIS A 458 34.07 -39.21 28.45
CA HIS A 458 35.26 -39.95 28.83
C HIS A 458 35.38 -39.96 30.35
N ALA A 459 35.45 -41.17 30.94
CA ALA A 459 35.53 -41.38 32.39
C ALA A 459 34.45 -40.62 33.21
N GLY A 460 33.20 -40.61 32.73
CA GLY A 460 32.08 -39.95 33.43
C GLY A 460 32.06 -38.42 33.34
N LYS A 461 32.98 -37.79 32.61
CA LYS A 461 32.98 -36.34 32.33
C LYS A 461 32.63 -36.08 30.86
N LEU A 462 31.74 -35.12 30.64
CA LEU A 462 31.41 -34.62 29.30
C LEU A 462 32.51 -33.66 28.84
N GLN A 463 33.23 -34.02 27.79
CA GLN A 463 34.19 -33.14 27.12
C GLN A 463 33.58 -32.60 25.84
N ARG A 464 33.61 -31.28 25.67
CA ARG A 464 33.19 -30.61 24.44
C ARG A 464 34.41 -30.34 23.59
N HIS A 465 34.44 -30.92 22.40
CA HIS A 465 35.46 -30.65 21.40
C HIS A 465 34.86 -29.76 20.30
N THR A 466 35.61 -28.74 19.89
CA THR A 466 35.29 -27.94 18.70
C THR A 466 36.31 -28.30 17.63
N THR A 467 35.82 -28.70 16.47
CA THR A 467 36.66 -29.10 15.34
C THR A 467 36.36 -28.18 14.16
N ASP A 468 37.40 -27.68 13.50
CA ASP A 468 37.28 -26.91 12.28
C ASP A 468 36.80 -27.80 11.13
N LEU A 469 35.88 -27.29 10.33
CA LEU A 469 35.33 -27.99 9.18
C LEU A 469 36.06 -27.52 7.92
N SER A 470 36.48 -28.47 7.11
CA SER A 470 36.86 -28.20 5.72
C SER A 470 35.66 -27.68 4.92
N PRO A 471 35.88 -27.03 3.76
CA PRO A 471 34.77 -26.57 2.90
C PRO A 471 33.81 -27.69 2.51
N ALA A 472 34.31 -28.91 2.24
CA ALA A 472 33.48 -30.06 1.91
C ALA A 472 32.62 -30.53 3.09
N GLU A 473 33.20 -30.63 4.29
CA GLU A 473 32.46 -31.00 5.50
C GLU A 473 31.44 -29.92 5.88
N SER A 474 31.79 -28.65 5.69
CA SER A 474 30.89 -27.51 5.89
C SER A 474 29.69 -27.56 4.94
N ALA A 475 29.92 -27.86 3.66
CA ALA A 475 28.85 -28.03 2.67
C ALA A 475 27.88 -29.15 3.09
N VAL A 476 28.39 -30.34 3.42
CA VAL A 476 27.58 -31.48 3.87
C VAL A 476 26.81 -31.15 5.16
N ALA A 477 27.48 -30.55 6.14
CA ALA A 477 26.83 -30.15 7.40
C ALA A 477 25.72 -29.12 7.18
N TRP A 478 25.94 -28.16 6.27
CA TRP A 478 24.95 -27.15 5.91
C TRP A 478 23.76 -27.79 5.20
N LEU A 479 23.99 -28.67 4.22
CA LEU A 479 22.94 -29.41 3.50
C LEU A 479 22.06 -30.21 4.47
N HIS A 480 22.68 -30.98 5.36
CA HIS A 480 21.96 -31.77 6.36
C HIS A 480 21.15 -30.88 7.33
N THR A 481 21.69 -29.72 7.70
CA THR A 481 21.00 -28.83 8.67
C THR A 481 19.87 -28.04 8.00
N ARG A 482 20.04 -27.64 6.74
CA ARG A 482 19.14 -26.69 6.06
C ARG A 482 18.17 -27.34 5.11
N LEU A 483 18.57 -28.39 4.41
CA LEU A 483 17.80 -28.96 3.32
C LEU A 483 17.26 -30.37 3.61
N ALA A 484 17.58 -30.97 4.76
CA ALA A 484 17.13 -32.33 5.10
C ALA A 484 15.61 -32.53 5.08
N ARG A 485 14.83 -31.44 5.14
CA ARG A 485 13.38 -31.52 5.05
C ARG A 485 12.86 -31.51 3.61
N ILE A 486 13.63 -31.08 2.61
CA ILE A 486 13.12 -30.95 1.23
C ILE A 486 13.00 -32.34 0.57
N PRO A 487 11.83 -32.72 0.05
CA PRO A 487 11.65 -33.93 -0.73
C PRO A 487 12.16 -33.68 -2.16
N PHE A 488 13.46 -33.82 -2.37
CA PHE A 488 14.10 -33.60 -3.67
C PHE A 488 13.55 -34.50 -4.78
N ALA A 489 12.87 -35.59 -4.45
CA ALA A 489 12.17 -36.43 -5.41
C ALA A 489 10.98 -35.72 -6.09
N ASP A 490 10.35 -34.76 -5.40
CA ASP A 490 9.10 -34.11 -5.85
C ASP A 490 9.32 -32.66 -6.31
N VAL A 491 10.55 -32.15 -6.20
CA VAL A 491 10.90 -30.75 -6.48
C VAL A 491 12.19 -30.72 -7.31
N PRO A 492 12.09 -30.54 -8.65
CA PRO A 492 13.27 -30.31 -9.46
C PRO A 492 13.88 -28.98 -9.04
N MET A 493 15.08 -29.00 -8.46
CA MET A 493 15.75 -27.79 -7.97
C MET A 493 16.65 -27.21 -9.06
N THR A 494 16.47 -25.93 -9.38
CA THR A 494 17.38 -25.19 -10.26
C THR A 494 18.64 -24.76 -9.51
N GLY A 495 18.49 -24.31 -8.25
CA GLY A 495 19.63 -23.92 -7.42
C GLY A 495 19.25 -23.27 -6.10
N LEU A 496 20.26 -22.72 -5.44
CA LEU A 496 20.16 -22.10 -4.12
C LEU A 496 20.19 -20.57 -4.23
N LEU A 497 19.29 -19.92 -3.47
CA LEU A 497 19.30 -18.50 -3.19
C LEU A 497 19.67 -18.29 -1.72
N LEU A 498 20.88 -17.80 -1.46
CA LEU A 498 21.39 -17.67 -0.11
C LEU A 498 21.13 -16.28 0.47
N GLN A 499 20.67 -16.20 1.71
CA GLN A 499 20.51 -14.95 2.44
C GLN A 499 21.77 -14.66 3.28
N CYS A 500 22.39 -13.50 3.08
CA CYS A 500 23.60 -13.08 3.81
C CYS A 500 23.32 -11.88 4.73
N ALA A 501 24.20 -11.62 5.70
CA ALA A 501 24.05 -10.42 6.52
C ALA A 501 24.20 -9.16 5.66
N LEU A 502 23.54 -8.07 6.04
CA LEU A 502 23.56 -6.81 5.30
C LEU A 502 24.99 -6.25 5.12
N GLU A 503 25.88 -6.54 6.05
CA GLU A 503 27.27 -6.07 6.08
C GLU A 503 28.24 -7.00 5.32
N GLU A 504 27.82 -8.24 5.05
CA GLU A 504 28.59 -9.26 4.34
C GLU A 504 28.38 -9.11 2.83
N HIS A 505 29.07 -8.12 2.23
CA HIS A 505 28.97 -7.81 0.79
C HIS A 505 29.90 -8.67 -0.09
N SER A 506 30.81 -9.43 0.53
CA SER A 506 31.76 -10.30 -0.15
C SER A 506 31.83 -11.65 0.54
N THR A 507 31.70 -12.72 -0.24
CA THR A 507 32.11 -14.06 0.16
C THR A 507 33.62 -14.08 0.34
N ASP A 508 34.10 -14.61 1.46
CA ASP A 508 35.52 -14.87 1.59
C ASP A 508 35.92 -16.13 0.82
N SER A 509 37.22 -16.43 0.80
CA SER A 509 37.75 -17.60 0.08
C SER A 509 37.15 -18.92 0.54
N PHE A 510 36.78 -19.04 1.84
CA PHE A 510 36.19 -20.26 2.38
C PHE A 510 34.76 -20.44 1.85
N ASP A 511 33.94 -19.40 1.91
CA ASP A 511 32.55 -19.47 1.43
C ASP A 511 32.49 -19.75 -0.08
N GLY A 512 33.43 -19.21 -0.86
CA GLY A 512 33.56 -19.53 -2.29
C GLY A 512 33.93 -20.99 -2.56
N MET A 513 34.74 -21.61 -1.70
CA MET A 513 35.04 -23.04 -1.79
C MET A 513 33.82 -23.89 -1.40
N VAL A 514 33.07 -23.50 -0.36
CA VAL A 514 31.83 -24.20 0.03
C VAL A 514 30.80 -24.16 -1.11
N ASP A 515 30.65 -23.03 -1.81
CA ASP A 515 29.78 -22.93 -2.98
C ASP A 515 30.16 -23.91 -4.11
N ALA A 516 31.46 -24.08 -4.34
CA ALA A 516 31.95 -25.03 -5.34
C ALA A 516 31.64 -26.48 -4.94
N GLU A 517 31.74 -26.80 -3.65
CA GLU A 517 31.34 -28.09 -3.10
C GLU A 517 29.83 -28.32 -3.26
N LEU A 518 28.99 -27.35 -2.89
CA LEU A 518 27.53 -27.41 -3.07
C LEU A 518 27.16 -27.61 -4.55
N THR A 519 27.85 -26.92 -5.46
CA THR A 519 27.68 -27.09 -6.91
C THR A 519 28.03 -28.50 -7.35
N ARG A 520 29.12 -29.08 -6.82
CA ARG A 520 29.53 -30.47 -7.11
C ARG A 520 28.50 -31.49 -6.62
N HIS A 521 27.76 -31.16 -5.57
CA HIS A 521 26.61 -31.93 -5.08
C HIS A 521 25.29 -31.66 -5.84
N GLY A 522 25.34 -30.95 -6.98
CA GLY A 522 24.15 -30.65 -7.79
C GLY A 522 23.27 -29.54 -7.21
N MET A 523 23.80 -28.73 -6.30
CA MET A 523 23.08 -27.64 -5.63
C MET A 523 23.78 -26.29 -5.88
N PRO A 524 23.79 -25.80 -7.13
CA PRO A 524 24.53 -24.58 -7.48
C PRO A 524 23.95 -23.36 -6.75
N VAL A 525 24.83 -22.53 -6.20
CA VAL A 525 24.45 -21.23 -5.61
C VAL A 525 24.31 -20.21 -6.73
N LEU A 526 23.07 -19.79 -7.03
CA LEU A 526 22.81 -18.85 -8.13
C LEU A 526 23.03 -17.39 -7.72
N GLY A 527 22.91 -17.10 -6.44
CA GLY A 527 23.22 -15.78 -5.90
C GLY A 527 22.89 -15.63 -4.44
N ARG A 528 23.21 -14.43 -3.93
CA ARG A 528 23.02 -14.03 -2.54
C ARG A 528 22.19 -12.76 -2.43
N LEU A 529 21.31 -12.69 -1.45
CA LEU A 529 20.53 -11.49 -1.15
C LEU A 529 20.71 -11.09 0.32
N PRO A 530 20.66 -9.79 0.63
CA PRO A 530 20.74 -9.33 2.00
C PRO A 530 19.53 -9.82 2.80
N GLN A 531 19.77 -10.38 3.97
CA GLN A 531 18.74 -10.72 4.93
C GLN A 531 18.24 -9.43 5.58
N PRO A 532 16.95 -9.08 5.44
CA PRO A 532 16.41 -7.88 6.06
C PRO A 532 16.40 -8.01 7.58
N ASN A 533 16.63 -6.90 8.26
CA ASN A 533 16.52 -6.86 9.72
C ASN A 533 15.07 -7.12 10.14
N ARG A 534 14.84 -8.16 10.96
CA ARG A 534 13.50 -8.60 11.39
C ARG A 534 12.66 -7.50 12.06
N ARG A 535 13.31 -6.45 12.59
CA ARG A 535 12.67 -5.31 13.26
C ARG A 535 12.36 -4.12 12.34
N SER A 536 12.82 -4.14 11.10
CA SER A 536 12.76 -3.02 10.17
C SER A 536 11.86 -3.33 8.97
N PRO A 537 11.33 -2.29 8.29
CA PRO A 537 10.67 -2.46 6.99
C PRO A 537 11.64 -3.11 6.00
N LEU A 538 11.10 -3.87 5.06
CA LEU A 538 11.89 -4.32 3.92
C LEU A 538 12.18 -3.13 3.00
N ARG A 539 13.45 -2.71 2.94
CA ARG A 539 13.95 -1.76 1.93
C ARG A 539 14.59 -2.52 0.80
N THR A 540 14.21 -2.16 -0.42
CA THR A 540 14.68 -2.75 -1.68
C THR A 540 15.47 -1.74 -2.49
N VAL A 541 15.98 -2.13 -3.65
CA VAL A 541 16.67 -1.20 -4.56
C VAL A 541 15.77 -0.08 -5.10
N LEU A 542 14.45 -0.24 -4.99
CA LEU A 542 13.45 0.79 -5.30
C LEU A 542 13.28 1.80 -4.16
N ASP A 543 14.03 1.67 -3.06
CA ASP A 543 14.09 2.59 -1.93
C ASP A 543 15.45 3.30 -1.88
N HIS A 544 15.62 4.16 -0.86
CA HIS A 544 16.94 4.71 -0.53
C HIS A 544 17.80 3.63 0.15
N LEU A 545 18.84 3.18 -0.55
CA LEU A 545 19.87 2.29 -0.07
C LEU A 545 21.25 2.92 -0.31
N PRO A 546 22.26 2.61 0.53
CA PRO A 546 23.66 2.86 0.21
C PRO A 546 24.03 2.30 -1.18
N ASP A 547 24.90 3.02 -1.91
CA ASP A 547 25.21 2.69 -3.30
C ASP A 547 25.88 1.31 -3.47
N ASP A 548 26.72 0.92 -2.51
CA ASP A 548 27.35 -0.39 -2.43
C ASP A 548 26.33 -1.52 -2.24
N GLN A 549 25.38 -1.33 -1.30
CA GLN A 549 24.30 -2.29 -1.07
C GLN A 549 23.40 -2.41 -2.30
N ARG A 550 23.03 -1.28 -2.92
CA ARG A 550 22.24 -1.26 -4.15
C ARG A 550 22.97 -1.98 -5.28
N ALA A 551 24.25 -1.69 -5.48
CA ALA A 551 25.07 -2.34 -6.52
C ALA A 551 25.19 -3.84 -6.28
N PHE A 552 25.38 -4.27 -5.03
CA PHE A 552 25.42 -5.68 -4.64
C PHE A 552 24.12 -6.40 -5.02
N VAL A 553 22.96 -5.89 -4.58
CA VAL A 553 21.66 -6.51 -4.89
C VAL A 553 21.43 -6.55 -6.40
N MET A 554 21.68 -5.46 -7.12
CA MET A 554 21.50 -5.41 -8.57
C MET A 554 22.39 -6.42 -9.29
N LYS A 555 23.65 -6.58 -8.87
CA LYS A 555 24.59 -7.57 -9.43
C LYS A 555 24.12 -9.00 -9.16
N GLN A 556 23.74 -9.30 -7.92
CA GLN A 556 23.28 -10.63 -7.51
C GLN A 556 21.97 -11.01 -8.21
N SER A 557 20.99 -10.12 -8.29
CA SER A 557 19.73 -10.36 -9.02
C SER A 557 19.95 -10.55 -10.52
N ALA A 558 20.92 -9.85 -11.13
CA ALA A 558 21.29 -10.07 -12.53
C ALA A 558 22.05 -11.40 -12.74
N GLN A 559 22.84 -11.84 -11.77
CA GLN A 559 23.49 -13.16 -11.80
C GLN A 559 22.46 -14.28 -11.68
N ILE A 560 21.55 -14.19 -10.71
CA ILE A 560 20.45 -15.16 -10.51
C ILE A 560 19.67 -15.30 -11.81
N ARG A 561 19.22 -14.19 -12.41
CA ARG A 561 18.46 -14.22 -13.67
C ARG A 561 19.20 -14.90 -14.82
N ARG A 562 20.53 -14.72 -14.93
CA ARG A 562 21.36 -15.39 -15.95
C ARG A 562 21.54 -16.88 -15.70
N GLY A 563 21.38 -17.33 -14.46
CA GLY A 563 21.42 -18.75 -14.08
C GLY A 563 20.08 -19.46 -14.23
N LEU A 564 19.00 -18.76 -14.57
CA LEU A 564 17.68 -19.34 -14.83
C LEU A 564 17.59 -19.84 -16.28
N GLY A 565 16.78 -20.86 -16.51
CA GLY A 565 16.51 -21.38 -17.85
C GLY A 565 15.62 -20.45 -18.69
N PRO A 566 15.43 -20.76 -19.98
CA PRO A 566 14.41 -20.07 -20.77
C PRO A 566 13.01 -20.37 -20.20
N ALA A 567 12.07 -19.44 -20.39
CA ALA A 567 10.66 -19.68 -20.07
C ALA A 567 10.15 -20.89 -20.88
N ARG A 568 9.46 -21.83 -20.23
CA ARG A 568 8.86 -22.97 -20.93
C ARG A 568 7.57 -22.52 -21.60
N ALA A 569 7.37 -22.91 -22.85
CA ALA A 569 6.08 -22.75 -23.51
C ALA A 569 5.06 -23.69 -22.83
N ASP A 570 3.94 -23.13 -22.38
CA ASP A 570 2.77 -23.73 -21.73
C ASP A 570 2.95 -25.11 -21.04
N GLY A 571 2.66 -25.13 -19.73
CA GLY A 571 2.71 -26.31 -18.86
C GLY A 571 1.89 -27.52 -19.34
N THR A 572 1.07 -27.38 -20.38
CA THR A 572 0.39 -28.46 -21.09
C THR A 572 1.33 -29.56 -21.57
N VAL A 573 2.56 -29.24 -21.99
CA VAL A 573 3.52 -30.25 -22.49
C VAL A 573 4.04 -31.12 -21.34
N LEU A 574 4.31 -30.53 -20.17
CA LEU A 574 4.78 -31.25 -18.99
C LEU A 574 3.65 -32.08 -18.35
N THR A 575 2.43 -31.53 -18.29
CA THR A 575 1.25 -32.24 -17.77
C THR A 575 0.83 -33.40 -18.68
N ALA A 576 0.99 -33.26 -20.00
CA ALA A 576 0.79 -34.37 -20.95
C ALA A 576 1.86 -35.46 -20.79
N ALA A 577 3.14 -35.08 -20.62
CA ALA A 577 4.23 -36.01 -20.38
C ALA A 577 4.10 -36.76 -19.03
N LEU A 578 3.65 -36.07 -17.98
CA LEU A 578 3.42 -36.68 -16.67
C LEU A 578 2.18 -37.59 -16.66
N ARG A 579 1.11 -37.28 -17.41
CA ARG A 579 -0.02 -38.21 -17.61
C ARG A 579 0.41 -39.50 -18.30
N GLN A 580 1.21 -39.42 -19.36
CA GLN A 580 1.71 -40.61 -20.06
C GLN A 580 2.59 -41.50 -19.17
N LEU A 581 3.30 -40.93 -18.19
CA LEU A 581 4.12 -41.69 -17.24
C LEU A 581 3.31 -42.30 -16.08
N MET A 582 2.10 -41.82 -15.81
CA MET A 582 1.20 -42.39 -14.79
C MET A 582 0.20 -43.40 -15.35
N GLU A 583 0.09 -43.51 -16.68
CA GLU A 583 -0.73 -44.50 -17.39
C GLU A 583 0.07 -45.77 -17.80
N LEU A 584 1.36 -45.83 -17.45
CA LEU A 584 2.25 -47.00 -17.52
C LEU A 584 2.46 -47.58 -16.10
#